data_AF-A0A1F3LN47-F1
#
_entry.id   AF-A0A1F3LN47-F1
#
_cell.length_a   1.000
_cell.length_b   1.000
_cell.length_c   1.000
_cell.angle_alpha   90.00
_cell.angle_beta   90.00
_cell.angle_gamma   90.00
#
_symmetry.space_group_name_H-M   'P 1'
#
loop_
_entity.id
_entity.type
_entity.pdbx_description
1 polymer ?
#
loop_
_entity_poly.entity_id
_entity_poly.type
_entity_poly.pdbx_seq_one_letter_code
_entity_poly.pdbx_strand_id
1 'polypeptide(L)'
;MEQEIIPMPRIGDMAPSFEAITTQGKIKFPKDYKGKWVILFSHPADFTPVCTSEFMTFATMESEFNALNCQLVGLSIDGLYSHIAWLRTIKEKIEYKGMKDVEVKFPLIEDVSMEVATKYGMVMPGESNTKAVRAVFFIDPEGKIRAIIYYPLSLGRNFEELKRVVIALQTADKFSVATPADWQPGDDVIVPTAGSCGVAKERVEGKEAGVKCYDWFFCTKPISKEEVFKAIK
;
A
#
# COMPACT_ATOMS: atom_id res chain seq x y z
N MET A 1 -18.85 29.03 11.99
CA MET A 1 -17.75 28.11 12.34
C MET A 1 -16.87 28.01 11.11
N GLU A 2 -15.61 28.39 11.21
CA GLU A 2 -14.65 28.09 10.15
C GLU A 2 -14.55 26.57 10.03
N GLN A 3 -14.68 26.07 8.81
CA GLN A 3 -14.55 24.65 8.52
C GLN A 3 -13.06 24.33 8.60
N GLU A 4 -12.65 23.54 9.59
CA GLU A 4 -11.26 23.13 9.73
C GLU A 4 -10.88 22.30 8.49
N ILE A 5 -9.94 22.82 7.69
CA ILE A 5 -9.46 22.13 6.49
C ILE A 5 -8.35 21.19 6.91
N ILE A 6 -8.61 19.90 6.79
CA ILE A 6 -7.64 18.86 7.14
C ILE A 6 -6.97 18.39 5.85
N PRO A 7 -5.71 18.76 5.61
CA PRO A 7 -5.04 18.44 4.37
C PRO A 7 -4.79 16.94 4.26
N MET A 8 -4.94 16.38 3.06
CA MET A 8 -4.56 15.00 2.82
C MET A 8 -3.04 14.81 2.99
N PRO A 9 -2.60 13.65 3.50
CA PRO A 9 -1.18 13.29 3.48
C PRO A 9 -0.61 13.33 2.05
N ARG A 10 0.67 13.67 1.94
CA ARG A 10 1.36 13.81 0.65
C ARG A 10 2.42 12.72 0.48
N ILE A 11 2.62 12.30 -0.76
CA ILE A 11 3.74 11.42 -1.12
C ILE A 11 5.06 12.17 -0.85
N GLY A 12 6.01 11.48 -0.21
CA GLY A 12 7.30 12.01 0.21
C GLY A 12 7.34 12.52 1.66
N ASP A 13 6.19 12.85 2.24
CA ASP A 13 6.11 13.27 3.64
C ASP A 13 6.17 12.06 4.59
N MET A 14 6.58 12.30 5.83
CA MET A 14 6.46 11.33 6.91
C MET A 14 4.98 11.00 7.16
N ALA A 15 4.68 9.72 7.36
CA ALA A 15 3.34 9.27 7.71
C ALA A 15 2.90 9.88 9.06
N PRO A 16 1.70 10.50 9.16
CA PRO A 16 1.21 11.08 10.41
C PRO A 16 1.25 10.07 11.57
N SER A 17 1.89 10.44 12.68
CA SER A 17 2.03 9.53 13.81
C SER A 17 0.75 9.44 14.65
N PHE A 18 0.47 8.24 15.17
CA PHE A 18 -0.62 8.00 16.11
C PHE A 18 -0.32 6.79 17.01
N GLU A 19 -1.04 6.70 18.12
CA GLU A 19 -1.15 5.47 18.91
C GLU A 19 -2.60 4.99 18.84
N ALA A 20 -2.80 3.69 18.62
CA ALA A 20 -4.14 3.14 18.46
C ALA A 20 -4.28 1.75 19.09
N ILE A 21 -5.50 1.40 19.49
CA ILE A 21 -5.87 0.04 19.89
C ILE A 21 -6.22 -0.74 18.63
N THR A 22 -5.73 -1.97 18.54
CA THR A 22 -6.04 -2.88 17.42
C THR A 22 -6.47 -4.25 17.94
N THR A 23 -6.97 -5.07 17.03
CA THR A 23 -7.24 -6.50 17.28
C THR A 23 -6.02 -7.30 17.75
N GLN A 24 -4.79 -6.82 17.53
CA GLN A 24 -3.55 -7.45 17.98
C GLN A 24 -2.87 -6.70 19.14
N GLY A 25 -3.59 -5.78 19.80
CA GLY A 25 -3.07 -4.94 20.87
C GLY A 25 -2.74 -3.52 20.43
N LYS A 26 -2.11 -2.75 21.32
CA LYS A 26 -1.77 -1.34 21.06
C LYS A 26 -0.56 -1.22 20.13
N ILE A 27 -0.62 -0.26 19.20
CA ILE A 27 0.49 0.07 18.29
C ILE A 27 0.84 1.56 18.38
N LYS A 28 2.10 1.88 18.08
CA LYS A 28 2.63 3.24 17.86
C LYS A 28 3.06 3.38 16.40
N PHE A 29 2.25 4.05 15.60
CA PHE A 29 2.45 4.20 14.16
C PHE A 29 3.19 5.50 13.80
N PRO A 30 4.12 5.50 12.82
CA PRO A 30 4.70 4.36 12.11
C PRO A 30 5.86 3.69 12.87
N LYS A 31 6.18 4.13 14.09
CA LYS A 31 7.37 3.76 14.86
C LYS A 31 7.57 2.24 15.01
N ASP A 32 6.51 1.50 15.33
CA ASP A 32 6.56 0.05 15.56
C ASP A 32 6.85 -0.75 14.27
N TYR A 33 6.74 -0.11 13.10
CA TYR A 33 6.98 -0.71 11.79
C TYR A 33 8.29 -0.27 11.15
N LYS A 34 9.17 0.44 11.88
CA LYS A 34 10.47 0.88 11.37
C LYS A 34 11.26 -0.28 10.76
N GLY A 35 11.82 -0.07 9.58
CA GLY A 35 12.56 -1.11 8.84
C GLY A 35 11.67 -2.04 8.00
N LYS A 36 10.35 -1.86 8.03
CA LYS A 36 9.38 -2.63 7.24
C LYS A 36 8.54 -1.71 6.38
N TRP A 37 8.13 -2.20 5.21
CA TRP A 37 7.05 -1.57 4.47
C TRP A 37 5.73 -1.76 5.19
N VAL A 38 4.81 -0.81 5.03
CA VAL A 38 3.45 -0.92 5.56
C VAL A 38 2.44 -0.52 4.49
N ILE A 39 1.38 -1.32 4.36
CA ILE A 39 0.13 -0.88 3.77
C ILE A 39 -0.84 -0.57 4.91
N LEU A 40 -1.09 0.72 5.15
CA LEU A 40 -2.20 1.17 6.00
C LEU A 40 -3.42 1.36 5.10
N PHE A 41 -4.51 0.67 5.40
CA PHE A 41 -5.71 0.72 4.58
C PHE A 41 -6.96 0.83 5.45
N SER A 42 -7.99 1.52 4.93
CA SER A 42 -9.27 1.63 5.62
C SER A 42 -10.38 0.87 4.91
N HIS A 43 -11.44 0.56 5.65
CA HIS A 43 -12.71 0.08 5.12
C HIS A 43 -13.91 0.81 5.77
N PRO A 44 -15.05 0.93 5.07
CA PRO A 44 -16.19 1.70 5.56
C PRO A 44 -16.85 1.22 6.85
N ALA A 45 -17.04 -0.08 7.00
CA ALA A 45 -17.70 -0.67 8.17
C ALA A 45 -17.51 -2.19 8.20
N ASP A 46 -17.39 -2.73 9.40
CA ASP A 46 -17.52 -4.16 9.67
C ASP A 46 -18.89 -4.71 9.21
N PHE A 47 -18.98 -6.02 9.05
CA PHE A 47 -20.21 -6.71 8.63
C PHE A 47 -20.82 -6.21 7.31
N THR A 48 -20.01 -5.66 6.41
CA THR A 48 -20.43 -5.28 5.05
C THR A 48 -19.75 -6.14 3.98
N PRO A 49 -20.43 -6.46 2.86
CA PRO A 49 -20.00 -7.52 1.96
C PRO A 49 -18.72 -7.20 1.19
N VAL A 50 -18.57 -5.97 0.67
CA VAL A 50 -17.35 -5.58 -0.04
C VAL A 50 -16.13 -5.62 0.89
N CYS A 51 -16.25 -5.06 2.11
CA CYS A 51 -15.19 -5.11 3.12
C CYS A 51 -14.82 -6.56 3.49
N THR A 52 -15.83 -7.42 3.61
CA THR A 52 -15.62 -8.85 3.90
C THR A 52 -14.82 -9.52 2.78
N SER A 53 -15.19 -9.28 1.52
CA SER A 53 -14.42 -9.81 0.39
C SER A 53 -12.96 -9.32 0.38
N GLU A 54 -12.73 -8.05 0.73
CA GLU A 54 -11.41 -7.45 0.77
C GLU A 54 -10.51 -8.00 1.88
N PHE A 55 -11.06 -8.17 3.09
CA PHE A 55 -10.32 -8.75 4.22
C PHE A 55 -9.96 -10.21 3.98
N MET A 56 -10.88 -10.99 3.40
CA MET A 56 -10.58 -12.36 2.99
C MET A 56 -9.43 -12.39 1.98
N THR A 57 -9.45 -11.54 0.96
CA THR A 57 -8.37 -11.49 -0.04
C THR A 57 -7.04 -11.09 0.59
N PHE A 58 -6.98 -10.02 1.39
CA PHE A 58 -5.73 -9.66 2.08
C PHE A 58 -5.20 -10.76 2.98
N ALA A 59 -6.08 -11.43 3.75
CA ALA A 59 -5.66 -12.51 4.65
C ALA A 59 -5.09 -13.70 3.89
N THR A 60 -5.66 -14.05 2.73
CA THR A 60 -5.08 -15.11 1.88
C THR A 60 -3.72 -14.74 1.28
N MET A 61 -3.49 -13.44 1.03
CA MET A 61 -2.23 -12.92 0.47
C MET A 61 -1.22 -12.47 1.55
N GLU A 62 -1.56 -12.57 2.83
CA GLU A 62 -0.76 -12.01 3.92
C GLU A 62 0.66 -12.58 3.96
N SER A 63 0.82 -13.88 3.68
CA SER A 63 2.13 -14.54 3.59
C SER A 63 3.00 -13.96 2.47
N GLU A 64 2.39 -13.54 1.37
CA GLU A 64 3.08 -12.94 0.23
C GLU A 64 3.55 -11.53 0.53
N PHE A 65 2.72 -10.71 1.21
CA PHE A 65 3.13 -9.39 1.68
C PHE A 65 4.24 -9.50 2.74
N ASN A 66 4.14 -10.46 3.66
CA ASN A 66 5.18 -10.72 4.65
C ASN A 66 6.51 -11.12 3.99
N ALA A 67 6.47 -11.92 2.93
CA ALA A 67 7.67 -12.29 2.16
C ALA A 67 8.31 -11.11 1.40
N LEU A 68 7.59 -10.00 1.24
CA LEU A 68 8.07 -8.73 0.69
C LEU A 68 8.45 -7.73 1.81
N ASN A 69 8.61 -8.19 3.05
CA ASN A 69 8.83 -7.32 4.23
C ASN A 69 7.80 -6.18 4.34
N CYS A 70 6.55 -6.47 3.97
CA CYS A 70 5.44 -5.53 3.98
C CYS A 70 4.37 -5.98 4.96
N GLN A 71 3.99 -5.11 5.90
CA GLN A 71 2.98 -5.38 6.92
C GLN A 71 1.65 -4.74 6.52
N LEU A 72 0.56 -5.44 6.80
CA LEU A 72 -0.79 -4.92 6.58
C LEU A 72 -1.32 -4.33 7.89
N VAL A 73 -2.01 -3.19 7.82
CA VAL A 73 -2.70 -2.58 8.96
C VAL A 73 -4.05 -2.06 8.47
N GLY A 74 -5.13 -2.67 8.93
CA GLY A 74 -6.50 -2.28 8.61
C GLY A 74 -7.01 -1.19 9.56
N LEU A 75 -8.03 -0.46 9.14
CA LEU A 75 -8.72 0.55 9.94
C LEU A 75 -10.20 0.66 9.56
N SER A 76 -11.08 0.70 10.54
CA SER A 76 -12.39 1.35 10.40
C SER A 76 -12.72 2.13 11.66
N ILE A 77 -13.87 2.81 11.64
CA ILE A 77 -14.35 3.57 12.78
C ILE A 77 -15.24 2.74 13.73
N ASP A 78 -15.31 1.43 13.51
CA ASP A 78 -16.05 0.51 14.38
C ASP A 78 -15.26 0.23 15.67
N GLY A 79 -15.96 -0.21 16.73
CA GLY A 79 -15.34 -0.57 18.00
C GLY A 79 -14.57 -1.90 17.96
N LEU A 80 -13.57 -2.11 18.83
CA LEU A 80 -12.78 -3.33 18.88
C LEU A 80 -13.60 -4.63 18.98
N TYR A 81 -14.69 -4.63 19.75
CA TYR A 81 -15.55 -5.81 19.87
C TYR A 81 -16.30 -6.14 18.58
N SER A 82 -16.64 -5.14 17.78
CA SER A 82 -17.20 -5.33 16.43
C SER A 82 -16.17 -6.03 15.55
N HIS A 83 -14.92 -5.54 15.54
CA HIS A 83 -13.84 -6.16 14.78
C HIS A 83 -13.67 -7.63 15.15
N ILE A 84 -13.56 -7.94 16.44
CA ILE A 84 -13.37 -9.32 16.92
C ILE A 84 -14.53 -10.22 16.45
N ALA A 85 -15.78 -9.77 16.61
CA ALA A 85 -16.95 -10.53 16.20
C ALA A 85 -16.99 -10.73 14.67
N TRP A 86 -16.60 -9.70 13.91
CA TRP A 86 -16.57 -9.74 12.45
C TRP A 86 -15.47 -10.66 11.93
N LEU A 87 -14.23 -10.53 12.42
CA LEU A 87 -13.11 -11.40 12.03
C LEU A 87 -13.39 -12.87 12.35
N ARG A 88 -14.04 -13.15 13.49
CA ARG A 88 -14.52 -14.51 13.80
C ARG A 88 -15.59 -14.98 12.81
N THR A 89 -16.52 -14.11 12.44
CA THR A 89 -17.55 -14.43 11.44
C THR A 89 -16.92 -14.76 10.09
N ILE A 90 -15.91 -14.02 9.64
CA ILE A 90 -15.15 -14.31 8.42
C ILE A 90 -14.58 -15.73 8.46
N LYS A 91 -13.89 -16.08 9.55
CA LYS A 91 -13.27 -17.39 9.72
C LYS A 91 -14.29 -18.53 9.83
N GLU A 92 -15.32 -18.35 10.64
CA GLU A 92 -16.24 -19.42 11.05
C GLU A 92 -17.40 -19.64 10.07
N LYS A 93 -17.81 -18.63 9.28
CA LYS A 93 -19.10 -18.64 8.57
C LYS A 93 -19.07 -18.24 7.11
N ILE A 94 -18.03 -17.55 6.63
CA ILE A 94 -18.02 -16.98 5.28
C ILE A 94 -17.24 -17.86 4.33
N GLU A 95 -17.86 -18.20 3.20
CA GLU A 95 -17.21 -18.79 2.03
C GLU A 95 -17.42 -17.87 0.82
N TYR A 96 -16.33 -17.49 0.14
CA TYR A 96 -16.39 -16.62 -1.02
C TYR A 96 -15.26 -16.93 -2.00
N LYS A 97 -15.59 -17.17 -3.28
CA LYS A 97 -14.62 -17.52 -4.35
C LYS A 97 -13.65 -18.67 -3.95
N GLY A 98 -14.16 -19.68 -3.23
CA GLY A 98 -13.36 -20.81 -2.76
C GLY A 98 -12.49 -20.52 -1.53
N MET A 99 -12.49 -19.29 -1.01
CA MET A 99 -11.88 -18.94 0.27
C MET A 99 -12.83 -19.31 1.40
N LYS A 100 -12.37 -20.15 2.33
CA LYS A 100 -13.08 -20.57 3.55
C LYS A 100 -12.07 -20.72 4.69
N ASP A 101 -12.53 -20.75 5.93
CA ASP A 101 -11.68 -20.89 7.12
C ASP A 101 -10.57 -19.82 7.19
N VAL A 102 -10.84 -18.63 6.63
CA VAL A 102 -9.85 -17.56 6.46
C VAL A 102 -9.65 -16.84 7.78
N GLU A 103 -8.44 -16.92 8.32
CA GLU A 103 -8.04 -16.20 9.53
C GLU A 103 -7.31 -14.90 9.18
N VAL A 104 -7.84 -13.78 9.64
CA VAL A 104 -7.21 -12.46 9.53
C VAL A 104 -6.24 -12.25 10.69
N LYS A 105 -4.94 -12.16 10.43
CA LYS A 105 -3.90 -12.05 11.48
C LYS A 105 -3.31 -10.65 11.61
N PHE A 106 -3.36 -9.85 10.54
CA PHE A 106 -2.95 -8.45 10.61
C PHE A 106 -3.84 -7.62 11.55
N PRO A 107 -3.29 -6.56 12.18
CA PRO A 107 -4.05 -5.69 13.07
C PRO A 107 -5.12 -4.90 12.32
N LEU A 108 -6.29 -4.79 12.95
CA LEU A 108 -7.37 -3.88 12.57
C LEU A 108 -7.53 -2.83 13.69
N ILE A 109 -7.27 -1.58 13.35
CA ILE A 109 -7.38 -0.40 14.23
C ILE A 109 -8.84 -0.09 14.51
N GLU A 110 -9.15 0.08 15.81
CA GLU A 110 -10.36 0.75 16.29
C GLU A 110 -10.14 2.27 16.23
N ASP A 111 -10.90 2.98 15.40
CA ASP A 111 -10.85 4.45 15.30
C ASP A 111 -12.23 5.08 15.52
N VAL A 112 -12.90 4.73 16.62
CA VAL A 112 -14.24 5.26 16.98
C VAL A 112 -14.26 6.79 17.09
N SER A 113 -13.14 7.41 17.49
CA SER A 113 -13.00 8.87 17.55
C SER A 113 -12.82 9.53 16.18
N MET A 114 -12.61 8.74 15.11
CA MET A 114 -12.26 9.18 13.77
C MET A 114 -10.96 9.99 13.70
N GLU A 115 -10.11 9.94 14.74
CA GLU A 115 -8.89 10.76 14.80
C GLU A 115 -7.89 10.32 13.72
N VAL A 116 -7.69 9.02 13.56
CA VAL A 116 -6.74 8.48 12.58
C VAL A 116 -7.31 8.64 11.16
N ALA A 117 -8.57 8.30 10.95
CA ALA A 117 -9.27 8.47 9.68
C ALA A 117 -9.23 9.93 9.23
N THR A 118 -9.39 10.87 10.15
CA THR A 118 -9.32 12.31 9.86
C THR A 118 -7.89 12.74 9.52
N LYS A 119 -6.88 12.35 10.31
CA LYS A 119 -5.45 12.65 10.03
C LYS A 119 -4.99 12.17 8.66
N TYR A 120 -5.56 11.05 8.21
CA TYR A 120 -5.25 10.46 6.92
C TYR A 120 -6.21 10.87 5.81
N GLY A 121 -7.18 11.77 6.03
CA GLY A 121 -8.13 12.18 4.99
C GLY A 121 -9.03 11.04 4.49
N MET A 122 -9.27 10.02 5.31
CA MET A 122 -10.10 8.86 4.98
C MET A 122 -11.61 9.17 5.08
N VAL A 123 -12.00 10.27 5.74
CA VAL A 123 -13.40 10.72 5.80
C VAL A 123 -13.64 11.70 4.65
N MET A 124 -14.42 11.29 3.66
CA MET A 124 -14.71 12.09 2.47
C MET A 124 -16.18 12.55 2.52
N PRO A 125 -16.48 13.82 2.85
CA PRO A 125 -17.86 14.28 3.08
C PRO A 125 -18.81 14.10 1.90
N GLY A 126 -18.29 14.10 0.67
CA GLY A 126 -19.07 13.83 -0.54
C GLY A 126 -19.53 12.36 -0.67
N GLU A 127 -18.97 11.45 0.11
CA GLU A 127 -19.23 10.01 0.07
C GLU A 127 -19.86 9.52 1.39
N SER A 128 -19.26 9.89 2.54
CA SER A 128 -19.83 9.64 3.87
C SER A 128 -19.15 10.48 4.96
N ASN A 129 -19.93 10.97 5.93
CA ASN A 129 -19.42 11.65 7.13
C ASN A 129 -19.24 10.71 8.33
N THR A 130 -19.67 9.45 8.21
CA THR A 130 -19.70 8.50 9.33
C THR A 130 -19.01 7.20 8.96
N LYS A 131 -18.18 7.19 7.92
CA LYS A 131 -17.42 6.02 7.44
C LYS A 131 -16.13 6.49 6.81
N ALA A 132 -15.07 5.72 6.99
CA ALA A 132 -13.87 5.87 6.18
C ALA A 132 -14.14 5.36 4.75
N VAL A 133 -13.61 6.04 3.74
CA VAL A 133 -13.58 5.46 2.38
C VAL A 133 -12.52 4.36 2.30
N ARG A 134 -12.38 3.71 1.15
CA ARG A 134 -11.40 2.63 0.95
C ARG A 134 -10.03 3.22 0.57
N ALA A 135 -9.37 3.85 1.53
CA ALA A 135 -8.05 4.43 1.35
C ALA A 135 -6.95 3.37 1.50
N VAL A 136 -5.83 3.58 0.82
CA VAL A 136 -4.61 2.76 0.92
C VAL A 136 -3.40 3.69 0.90
N PHE A 137 -2.53 3.53 1.89
CA PHE A 137 -1.25 4.24 2.02
C PHE A 137 -0.12 3.24 1.99
N PHE A 138 0.81 3.44 1.06
CA PHE A 138 2.05 2.68 0.98
C PHE A 138 3.14 3.46 1.69
N ILE A 139 3.69 2.88 2.74
CA ILE A 139 4.65 3.54 3.62
C ILE A 139 5.94 2.73 3.63
N ASP A 140 7.07 3.39 3.42
CA ASP A 140 8.36 2.73 3.31
C ASP A 140 9.01 2.45 4.68
N PRO A 141 10.14 1.72 4.73
CA PRO A 141 10.87 1.41 5.96
C PRO A 141 11.34 2.61 6.79
N GLU A 142 11.42 3.79 6.16
CA GLU A 142 11.76 5.05 6.83
C GLU A 142 10.53 5.76 7.40
N GLY A 143 9.33 5.28 7.09
CA GLY A 143 8.06 5.86 7.52
C GLY A 143 7.54 6.96 6.59
N LYS A 144 8.03 7.05 5.35
CA LYS A 144 7.54 8.01 4.34
C LYS A 144 6.43 7.42 3.50
N ILE A 145 5.45 8.25 3.14
CA ILE A 145 4.37 7.86 2.23
C ILE A 145 4.90 7.83 0.79
N ARG A 146 4.67 6.72 0.08
CA ARG A 146 5.20 6.46 -1.28
C ARG A 146 4.14 6.40 -2.35
N ALA A 147 2.93 5.99 -2.00
CA ALA A 147 1.77 6.01 -2.86
C ALA A 147 0.50 6.09 -2.01
N ILE A 148 -0.56 6.64 -2.59
CA ILE A 148 -1.87 6.78 -1.95
C ILE A 148 -2.94 6.43 -2.98
N ILE A 149 -3.93 5.64 -2.60
CA ILE A 149 -5.07 5.33 -3.46
C ILE A 149 -6.36 5.46 -2.66
N TYR A 150 -7.36 6.14 -3.22
CA TYR A 150 -8.69 6.29 -2.63
C TYR A 150 -9.74 5.68 -3.54
N TYR A 151 -10.43 4.65 -3.03
CA TYR A 151 -11.58 4.05 -3.68
C TYR A 151 -12.88 4.49 -2.97
N PRO A 152 -14.00 4.65 -3.71
CA PRO A 152 -15.31 4.92 -3.12
C PRO A 152 -15.84 3.70 -2.36
N LEU A 153 -16.95 3.85 -1.63
CA LEU A 153 -17.55 2.77 -0.86
C LEU A 153 -18.01 1.60 -1.75
N SER A 154 -18.41 1.91 -2.98
CA SER A 154 -19.01 0.97 -3.93
C SER A 154 -18.01 0.05 -4.65
N LEU A 155 -16.71 0.38 -4.65
CA LEU A 155 -15.71 -0.32 -5.45
C LEU A 155 -14.70 -1.06 -4.58
N GLY A 156 -14.73 -2.40 -4.62
CA GLY A 156 -13.68 -3.23 -4.01
C GLY A 156 -12.33 -3.05 -4.73
N ARG A 157 -11.25 -3.07 -3.94
CA ARG A 157 -9.87 -2.86 -4.43
C ARG A 157 -9.32 -4.04 -5.21
N ASN A 158 -8.34 -3.76 -6.06
CA ASN A 158 -7.52 -4.78 -6.74
C ASN A 158 -6.25 -5.06 -5.92
N PHE A 159 -6.18 -6.24 -5.29
CA PHE A 159 -5.09 -6.61 -4.38
C PHE A 159 -3.80 -7.01 -5.10
N GLU A 160 -3.89 -7.52 -6.33
CA GLU A 160 -2.70 -7.75 -7.16
C GLU A 160 -2.03 -6.43 -7.52
N GLU A 161 -2.80 -5.36 -7.73
CA GLU A 161 -2.22 -4.03 -7.94
C GLU A 161 -1.52 -3.52 -6.68
N LEU A 162 -2.10 -3.72 -5.49
CA LEU A 162 -1.44 -3.30 -4.24
C LEU A 162 -0.11 -4.04 -4.06
N LYS A 163 -0.08 -5.33 -4.34
CA LYS A 163 1.16 -6.13 -4.32
C LYS A 163 2.16 -5.66 -5.38
N ARG A 164 1.71 -5.38 -6.62
CA ARG A 164 2.55 -4.87 -7.70
C ARG A 164 3.18 -3.52 -7.35
N VAL A 165 2.43 -2.61 -6.73
CA VAL A 165 2.95 -1.30 -6.27
C VAL A 165 4.06 -1.48 -5.25
N VAL A 166 3.91 -2.37 -4.25
CA VAL A 166 4.97 -2.65 -3.28
C VAL A 166 6.23 -3.16 -3.97
N ILE A 167 6.08 -4.15 -4.86
CA ILE A 167 7.20 -4.74 -5.60
C ILE A 167 7.90 -3.67 -6.46
N ALA A 168 7.13 -2.85 -7.18
CA ALA A 168 7.66 -1.79 -8.04
C ALA A 168 8.42 -0.73 -7.24
N LEU A 169 7.87 -0.27 -6.11
CA LEU A 169 8.53 0.72 -5.25
C LEU A 169 9.83 0.16 -4.65
N GLN A 170 9.80 -1.08 -4.16
CA GLN A 170 11.01 -1.76 -3.66
C GLN A 170 12.04 -1.97 -4.76
N THR A 171 11.63 -2.29 -5.98
CA THR A 171 12.51 -2.46 -7.13
C THR A 171 13.17 -1.13 -7.50
N ALA A 172 12.38 -0.05 -7.57
CA ALA A 172 12.88 1.29 -7.83
C ALA A 172 13.95 1.70 -6.81
N ASP A 173 13.70 1.47 -5.52
CA ASP A 173 14.64 1.80 -4.44
C ASP A 173 15.91 0.95 -4.50
N LYS A 174 15.78 -0.37 -4.71
CA LYS A 174 16.93 -1.30 -4.71
C LYS A 174 17.85 -1.12 -5.91
N PHE A 175 17.29 -0.86 -7.09
CA PHE A 175 18.06 -0.78 -8.33
C PHE A 175 18.31 0.66 -8.81
N SER A 176 17.77 1.66 -8.10
CA SER A 176 17.83 3.07 -8.51
C SER A 176 17.30 3.29 -9.93
N VAL A 177 16.09 2.77 -10.18
CA VAL A 177 15.41 2.80 -11.50
C VAL A 177 13.98 3.32 -11.35
N ALA A 178 13.34 3.63 -12.46
CA ALA A 178 11.90 3.84 -12.53
C ALA A 178 11.22 2.64 -13.20
N THR A 179 9.97 2.37 -12.85
CA THR A 179 9.16 1.33 -13.50
C THR A 179 8.20 1.98 -14.51
N PRO A 180 8.13 1.50 -15.77
CA PRO A 180 7.21 2.05 -16.77
C PRO A 180 5.74 1.75 -16.44
N ALA A 181 4.84 2.30 -17.26
CA ALA A 181 3.42 1.96 -17.21
C ALA A 181 3.21 0.45 -17.35
N ASP A 182 2.26 -0.10 -16.59
CA ASP A 182 1.87 -1.51 -16.56
C ASP A 182 3.00 -2.51 -16.21
N TRP A 183 4.14 -2.02 -15.70
CA TRP A 183 5.31 -2.84 -15.40
C TRP A 183 5.01 -3.98 -14.42
N GLN A 184 5.48 -5.17 -14.79
CA GLN A 184 5.53 -6.38 -13.98
C GLN A 184 6.98 -6.83 -13.75
N PRO A 185 7.27 -7.59 -12.67
CA PRO A 185 8.60 -8.16 -12.44
C PRO A 185 9.07 -9.02 -13.62
N GLY A 186 10.20 -8.62 -14.22
CA GLY A 186 10.76 -9.23 -15.43
C GLY A 186 10.67 -8.33 -16.67
N ASP A 187 9.82 -7.30 -16.65
CA ASP A 187 9.78 -6.28 -17.69
C ASP A 187 10.96 -5.30 -17.54
N ASP A 188 11.34 -4.69 -18.66
CA ASP A 188 12.34 -3.63 -18.72
C ASP A 188 12.00 -2.47 -17.78
N VAL A 189 13.01 -1.99 -17.04
CA VAL A 189 12.90 -0.80 -16.19
C VAL A 189 13.50 0.42 -16.89
N ILE A 190 13.09 1.62 -16.49
CA ILE A 190 13.61 2.89 -17.01
C ILE A 190 14.82 3.32 -16.19
N VAL A 191 15.92 3.61 -16.88
CA VAL A 191 17.11 4.22 -16.28
C VAL A 191 16.79 5.69 -15.97
N PRO A 192 17.11 6.21 -14.75
CA PRO A 192 16.82 7.61 -14.40
C PRO A 192 17.32 8.58 -15.45
N THR A 193 16.58 9.64 -15.75
CA THR A 193 16.92 10.60 -16.82
C THR A 193 18.31 11.22 -16.64
N ALA A 194 18.99 11.50 -17.76
CA ALA A 194 20.29 12.15 -17.73
C ALA A 194 20.20 13.54 -17.07
N GLY A 195 20.94 13.76 -15.98
CA GLY A 195 20.92 15.01 -15.23
C GLY A 195 21.78 16.14 -15.85
N SER A 196 22.51 15.87 -16.94
CA SER A 196 23.36 16.85 -17.61
C SER A 196 23.53 16.53 -19.10
N CYS A 197 23.91 17.54 -19.90
CA CYS A 197 24.16 17.37 -21.34
C CYS A 197 25.28 16.37 -21.65
N GLY A 198 26.28 16.26 -20.76
CA GLY A 198 27.36 15.27 -20.90
C GLY A 198 26.85 13.84 -20.80
N VAL A 199 26.04 13.56 -19.76
CA VAL A 199 25.42 12.23 -19.56
C VAL A 199 24.44 11.90 -20.68
N ALA A 200 23.68 12.90 -21.17
CA ALA A 200 22.78 12.72 -22.29
C ALA A 200 23.55 12.29 -23.57
N LYS A 201 24.67 12.94 -23.86
CA LYS A 201 25.54 12.60 -24.99
C LYS A 201 26.13 11.19 -24.86
N GLU A 202 26.65 10.83 -23.69
CA GLU A 202 27.22 9.49 -23.45
C GLU A 202 26.21 8.35 -23.63
N ARG A 203 24.94 8.58 -23.26
CA ARG A 203 23.85 7.61 -23.45
C ARG A 203 23.50 7.41 -24.91
N VAL A 204 23.38 8.49 -25.67
CA VAL A 204 23.11 8.41 -27.13
C VAL A 204 24.28 7.76 -27.85
N GLU A 205 25.51 7.94 -27.37
CA GLU A 205 26.71 7.28 -27.88
C GLU A 205 26.79 5.78 -27.52
N GLY A 206 25.83 5.23 -26.78
CA GLY A 206 25.68 3.79 -26.56
C GLY A 206 26.75 3.16 -25.66
N LYS A 207 27.34 3.92 -24.74
CA LYS A 207 28.47 3.46 -23.91
C LYS A 207 28.08 2.53 -22.76
N GLU A 208 26.79 2.41 -22.42
CA GLU A 208 26.32 1.59 -21.31
C GLU A 208 25.79 0.23 -21.81
N ALA A 209 26.49 -0.85 -21.45
CA ALA A 209 26.14 -2.20 -21.88
C ALA A 209 24.80 -2.66 -21.27
N GLY A 210 23.94 -3.25 -22.10
CA GLY A 210 22.62 -3.74 -21.67
C GLY A 210 21.53 -2.67 -21.55
N VAL A 211 21.83 -1.42 -21.91
CA VAL A 211 20.85 -0.32 -21.94
C VAL A 211 20.38 -0.09 -23.37
N LYS A 212 19.07 -0.07 -23.56
CA LYS A 212 18.42 0.29 -24.82
C LYS A 212 17.87 1.71 -24.71
N CYS A 213 18.44 2.65 -25.46
CA CYS A 213 17.93 4.02 -25.52
C CYS A 213 17.07 4.24 -26.77
N TYR A 214 15.84 4.70 -26.56
CA TYR A 214 14.96 5.21 -27.63
C TYR A 214 15.29 6.68 -27.95
N ASP A 215 15.69 7.43 -26.91
CA ASP A 215 16.24 8.77 -26.99
C ASP A 215 17.08 9.04 -25.72
N TRP A 216 17.77 10.18 -25.63
CA TRP A 216 18.67 10.53 -24.51
C TRP A 216 18.00 10.51 -23.13
N PHE A 217 16.69 10.79 -23.09
CA PHE A 217 15.87 10.81 -21.87
C PHE A 217 15.12 9.50 -21.62
N PHE A 218 15.03 8.61 -22.62
CA PHE A 218 14.24 7.39 -22.53
C PHE A 218 15.10 6.17 -22.85
N CYS A 219 15.71 5.64 -21.80
CA CYS A 219 16.51 4.42 -21.86
C CYS A 219 15.93 3.37 -20.91
N THR A 220 15.89 2.11 -21.38
CA THR A 220 15.48 0.96 -20.60
C THR A 220 16.62 -0.01 -20.40
N LYS A 221 16.53 -0.83 -19.35
CA LYS A 221 17.40 -1.99 -19.15
C LYS A 221 16.60 -3.18 -18.62
N PRO A 222 16.96 -4.41 -18.97
CA PRO A 222 16.30 -5.59 -18.43
C PRO A 222 16.73 -5.81 -16.98
N ILE A 223 15.80 -6.27 -16.15
CA ILE A 223 16.08 -6.89 -14.85
C ILE A 223 15.20 -8.13 -14.77
N SER A 224 15.79 -9.32 -14.64
CA SER A 224 15.01 -10.55 -14.60
C SER A 224 14.10 -10.60 -13.39
N LYS A 225 13.00 -11.35 -13.51
CA LYS A 225 12.05 -11.56 -12.41
C LYS A 225 12.74 -12.15 -11.18
N GLU A 226 13.66 -13.09 -11.39
CA GLU A 226 14.44 -13.75 -10.35
C GLU A 226 15.36 -12.74 -9.63
N GLU A 227 16.01 -11.83 -10.36
CA GLU A 227 16.83 -10.78 -9.77
C GLU A 227 16.01 -9.80 -8.93
N VAL A 228 14.84 -9.37 -9.43
CA VAL A 228 13.90 -8.53 -8.68
C VAL A 228 13.54 -9.19 -7.35
N PHE A 229 13.01 -10.41 -7.38
CA PHE A 229 12.59 -11.11 -6.16
C PHE A 229 13.73 -11.52 -5.25
N LYS A 230 14.97 -11.63 -5.75
CA LYS A 230 16.14 -11.86 -4.90
C LYS A 230 16.56 -10.59 -4.14
N ALA A 231 16.36 -9.41 -4.72
CA ALA A 231 16.82 -8.14 -4.16
C ALA A 231 15.83 -7.50 -3.16
N ILE A 232 14.53 -7.76 -3.32
CA ILE A 232 13.46 -7.11 -2.52
C ILE A 232 12.98 -7.94 -1.31
N LYS A 233 13.47 -9.18 -1.15
CA LYS A 233 13.23 -10.03 0.01
C LYS A 233 14.00 -9.56 1.24
#